data_AF-A0A7W1C5C8-F1
#
_entry.id   AF-A0A7W1C5C8-F1
#
_cell.length_a   1.000
_cell.length_b   1.000
_cell.length_c   1.000
_cell.angle_alpha   90.00
_cell.angle_beta   90.00
_cell.angle_gamma   90.00
#
_symmetry.space_group_name_H-M   'P 1'
#
loop_
_entity.id
_entity.type
_entity.pdbx_description
1 polymer ?
#
loop_
_entity_poly.entity_id
_entity_poly.type
_entity_poly.pdbx_seq_one_letter_code
_entity_poly.pdbx_strand_id
1 'polypeptide(L)'
;MSSRQRARTMQEYTTSLAPAATLDAAKSFFSRRNNIYSAFLEQESAQHITMRGQGGEELVIGVIADGQGTRITGSTYLFDQQIARFFATLPPAASQAAP
;
A
#
# COMPACT_ATOMS: atom_id res chain seq x y z
N MET A 1 -6.71 21.82 -0.63
CA MET A 1 -6.21 20.72 0.24
C MET A 1 -4.81 21.06 0.72
N SER A 2 -4.59 21.14 2.04
CA SER A 2 -3.29 21.50 2.62
C SER A 2 -2.34 20.29 2.69
N SER A 3 -1.02 20.53 2.63
CA SER A 3 0.04 19.51 2.75
C SER A 3 -0.10 18.62 4.01
N ARG A 4 -0.60 19.20 5.12
CA ARG A 4 -0.86 18.46 6.38
C ARG A 4 -1.99 17.43 6.29
N GLN A 5 -2.99 17.65 5.43
CA GLN A 5 -4.08 16.68 5.22
C GLN A 5 -3.59 15.49 4.38
N ARG A 6 -2.72 15.74 3.38
CA ARG A 6 -2.11 14.67 2.57
C ARG A 6 -1.31 13.69 3.43
N ALA A 7 -0.54 14.19 4.38
CA ALA A 7 0.28 13.37 5.28
C ALA A 7 -0.51 12.49 6.27
N ARG A 8 -1.82 12.72 6.46
CA ARG A 8 -2.63 11.97 7.45
C ARG A 8 -3.35 10.76 6.89
N THR A 9 -3.66 10.73 5.58
CA THR A 9 -4.43 9.65 4.96
C THR A 9 -3.68 8.95 3.84
N MET A 10 -2.51 9.46 3.44
CA MET A 10 -1.69 8.93 2.36
C MET A 10 -0.27 8.69 2.87
N GLN A 11 0.18 7.45 2.80
CA GLN A 11 1.54 7.03 3.15
C GLN A 11 2.30 6.65 1.89
N GLU A 12 3.60 6.89 1.86
CA GLU A 12 4.44 6.58 0.70
C GLU A 12 5.65 5.72 1.10
N TYR A 13 6.05 4.80 0.22
CA TYR A 13 7.23 3.96 0.37
C TYR A 13 7.82 3.59 -0.99
N THR A 14 9.11 3.27 -1.06
CA THR A 14 9.75 2.81 -2.31
C THR A 14 10.33 1.41 -2.11
N THR A 15 9.77 0.45 -2.85
CA THR A 15 10.21 -0.95 -2.83
C THR A 15 11.09 -1.27 -4.03
N SER A 16 11.94 -2.29 -3.92
CA SER A 16 12.65 -2.87 -5.08
C SER A 16 11.80 -3.85 -5.90
N LEU A 17 10.60 -4.21 -5.44
CA LEU A 17 9.67 -5.05 -6.21
C LEU A 17 9.16 -4.32 -7.47
N ALA A 18 8.82 -5.10 -8.50
CA ALA A 18 8.09 -4.59 -9.67
C ALA A 18 6.65 -4.17 -9.30
N PRO A 19 5.99 -3.29 -10.08
CA PRO A 19 4.64 -2.81 -9.78
C PRO A 19 3.60 -3.92 -9.60
N ALA A 20 3.56 -4.90 -10.53
CA ALA A 20 2.62 -6.03 -10.44
C ALA A 20 2.88 -6.89 -9.18
N ALA A 21 4.14 -7.24 -8.92
CA ALA A 21 4.53 -8.00 -7.73
C ALA A 21 4.20 -7.26 -6.42
N THR A 22 4.24 -5.92 -6.45
CA THR A 22 3.86 -5.07 -5.31
C THR A 22 2.36 -5.14 -5.04
N LEU A 23 1.52 -5.06 -6.09
CA LEU A 23 0.07 -5.20 -5.96
C LEU A 23 -0.32 -6.62 -5.50
N ASP A 24 0.38 -7.65 -5.98
CA ASP A 24 0.19 -9.04 -5.53
C ASP A 24 0.57 -9.21 -4.05
N ALA A 25 1.67 -8.59 -3.61
CA ALA A 25 2.06 -8.58 -2.20
C ALA A 25 1.00 -7.89 -1.32
N ALA A 26 0.43 -6.77 -1.78
CA ALA A 26 -0.66 -6.09 -1.08
C ALA A 26 -1.90 -6.97 -0.97
N LYS A 27 -2.37 -7.55 -2.09
CA LYS A 27 -3.50 -8.50 -2.08
C LYS A 27 -3.27 -9.64 -1.10
N SER A 28 -2.08 -10.24 -1.09
CA SER A 28 -1.72 -11.31 -0.13
C SER A 28 -1.70 -10.81 1.32
N PHE A 29 -1.15 -9.63 1.59
CA PHE A 29 -1.03 -9.10 2.94
C PHE A 29 -2.40 -8.82 3.58
N PHE A 30 -3.27 -8.09 2.86
CA PHE A 30 -4.55 -7.64 3.40
C PHE A 30 -5.64 -8.72 3.41
N SER A 31 -5.55 -9.73 2.54
CA SER A 31 -6.52 -10.85 2.51
C SER A 31 -6.17 -12.01 3.46
N ARG A 32 -5.02 -11.98 4.15
CA ARG A 32 -4.62 -13.03 5.09
C ARG A 32 -5.59 -13.15 6.27
N ARG A 33 -5.75 -14.38 6.75
CA ARG A 33 -6.85 -14.90 7.61
C ARG A 33 -7.21 -14.01 8.82
N ASN A 34 -8.53 -13.87 9.03
CA ASN A 34 -9.26 -13.63 10.28
C ASN A 34 -8.70 -12.55 11.24
N ASN A 35 -8.29 -11.41 10.68
CA ASN A 35 -7.98 -10.21 11.44
C ASN A 35 -9.15 -9.21 11.26
N ILE A 36 -9.43 -8.39 12.27
CA ILE A 36 -10.40 -7.27 12.15
C ILE A 36 -10.04 -6.30 11.02
N TYR A 37 -8.78 -6.32 10.58
CA TYR A 37 -8.25 -5.56 9.46
C TYR A 37 -7.98 -6.39 8.19
N SER A 38 -8.73 -7.47 7.97
CA SER A 38 -8.72 -8.12 6.66
C SER A 38 -9.51 -7.28 5.64
N ALA A 39 -8.95 -7.10 4.44
CA ALA A 39 -9.61 -6.44 3.32
C ALA A 39 -9.47 -7.30 2.06
N PHE A 40 -10.51 -7.29 1.22
CA PHE A 40 -10.61 -8.12 0.02
C PHE A 40 -10.68 -7.23 -1.22
N LEU A 41 -10.15 -7.74 -2.33
CA LEU A 41 -10.05 -7.01 -3.58
C LEU A 41 -11.44 -6.59 -4.08
N GLU A 42 -11.60 -5.32 -4.41
CA GLU A 42 -12.82 -4.78 -5.03
C GLU A 42 -12.57 -4.36 -6.47
N GLN A 43 -11.46 -3.65 -6.74
CA GLN A 43 -11.05 -3.25 -8.08
C GLN A 43 -9.54 -3.44 -8.28
N GLU A 44 -9.15 -3.76 -9.51
CA GLU A 44 -7.76 -3.93 -9.91
C GLU A 44 -7.49 -3.27 -11.26
N SER A 45 -6.33 -2.62 -11.36
CA SER A 45 -5.74 -2.12 -12.59
C SER A 45 -4.24 -2.39 -12.60
N ALA A 46 -3.56 -2.01 -13.69
CA ALA A 46 -2.10 -2.11 -13.76
C ALA A 46 -1.36 -1.21 -12.75
N GLN A 47 -2.03 -0.20 -12.18
CA GLN A 47 -1.39 0.85 -11.37
C GLN A 47 -1.97 0.97 -9.96
N HIS A 48 -3.11 0.34 -9.67
CA HIS A 48 -3.70 0.38 -8.34
C HIS A 48 -4.65 -0.78 -8.09
N ILE A 49 -4.89 -1.04 -6.81
CA ILE A 49 -6.00 -1.86 -6.31
C ILE A 49 -6.81 -1.06 -5.30
N THR A 50 -8.11 -1.34 -5.24
CA THR A 50 -8.97 -0.96 -4.10
C THR A 50 -9.35 -2.24 -3.34
N MET A 51 -9.32 -2.17 -2.02
CA MET A 51 -9.70 -3.28 -1.17
C MET A 51 -10.69 -2.82 -0.10
N ARG A 52 -11.68 -3.67 0.21
CA ARG A 52 -12.74 -3.39 1.17
C ARG A 52 -12.73 -4.37 2.34
N GLY A 53 -12.81 -3.82 3.55
CA GLY A 53 -12.98 -4.54 4.80
C GLY A 53 -14.44 -4.94 5.07
N GLN A 54 -14.65 -5.80 6.06
CA GLN A 54 -15.99 -6.34 6.40
C GLN A 54 -17.00 -5.27 6.83
N GLY A 55 -16.54 -4.16 7.43
CA GLY A 55 -17.37 -3.05 7.90
C GLY A 55 -17.59 -1.97 6.84
N GLY A 56 -17.18 -2.22 5.59
CA GLY A 56 -17.20 -1.22 4.52
C GLY A 56 -16.02 -0.25 4.55
N GLU A 57 -15.00 -0.53 5.37
CA GLU A 57 -13.76 0.23 5.35
C GLU A 57 -13.02 0.03 4.03
N GLU A 58 -12.31 1.06 3.56
CA GLU A 58 -11.60 1.00 2.28
C GLU A 58 -10.12 1.35 2.43
N LEU A 59 -9.31 0.71 1.59
CA LEU A 59 -7.93 1.09 1.35
C LEU A 59 -7.61 1.00 -0.13
N VAL A 60 -6.71 1.87 -0.57
CA VAL A 60 -6.21 1.93 -1.94
C VAL A 60 -4.69 1.80 -1.90
N ILE A 61 -4.15 0.90 -2.71
CA ILE A 61 -2.71 0.79 -2.94
C ILE A 61 -2.44 1.17 -4.39
N GLY A 62 -1.67 2.23 -4.59
CA GLY A 62 -1.21 2.72 -5.89
C GLY A 62 0.27 2.45 -6.08
N VAL A 63 0.68 2.16 -7.32
CA VAL A 63 2.07 1.88 -7.70
C VAL A 63 2.47 2.68 -8.93
N ILE A 64 3.69 3.21 -8.91
CA ILE A 64 4.32 3.89 -10.04
C ILE A 64 5.75 3.37 -10.14
N ALA A 65 6.12 2.84 -11.31
CA ALA A 65 7.51 2.50 -11.58
C ALA A 65 8.36 3.77 -11.55
N ASP A 66 9.45 3.73 -10.79
CA ASP A 66 10.45 4.78 -10.69
C ASP A 66 11.79 4.14 -11.09
N GLY A 67 12.73 4.88 -11.69
CA GLY A 67 13.99 4.30 -12.21
C GLY A 67 14.85 3.58 -11.14
N GLN A 68 14.47 3.69 -9.87
CA GLN A 68 15.11 3.08 -8.69
C GLN A 68 14.26 1.97 -8.02
N GLY A 69 13.07 1.65 -8.54
CA GLY A 69 12.16 0.65 -7.95
C GLY A 69 10.68 0.95 -8.25
N THR A 70 9.79 0.65 -7.30
CA THR A 70 8.38 1.03 -7.38
C THR A 70 8.04 1.96 -6.22
N ARG A 71 7.58 3.17 -6.53
CA ARG A 71 6.95 4.05 -5.55
C ARG A 71 5.54 3.56 -5.29
N ILE A 72 5.22 3.40 -4.01
CA ILE A 72 3.93 2.91 -3.52
C ILE A 72 3.27 4.02 -2.73
N THR A 73 1.98 4.22 -2.96
CA THR A 73 1.12 5.07 -2.13
C THR A 73 0.01 4.23 -1.53
N GLY A 74 -0.18 4.30 -0.22
CA GLY A 74 -1.30 3.69 0.48
C GLY A 74 -2.24 4.78 0.99
N SER A 75 -3.51 4.70 0.63
CA SER A 75 -4.55 5.66 1.06
C SER A 75 -5.67 4.97 1.81
N THR A 76 -6.04 5.49 2.98
CA THR A 76 -7.12 4.94 3.81
C THR A 76 -7.60 5.94 4.86
N TYR A 77 -8.76 5.66 5.47
CA TYR A 77 -9.22 6.31 6.70
C TYR A 77 -9.03 5.47 7.97
N LEU A 78 -8.91 4.14 7.85
CA LEU A 78 -8.97 3.21 8.98
C LEU A 78 -7.84 2.16 9.02
N PHE A 79 -7.05 2.04 7.96
CA PHE A 79 -5.96 1.05 7.84
C PHE A 79 -4.56 1.63 7.99
N ASP A 80 -4.38 2.81 8.61
CA ASP A 80 -3.09 3.50 8.63
C ASP A 80 -1.95 2.63 9.18
N GLN A 81 -2.15 1.96 10.31
CA GLN A 81 -1.12 1.10 10.89
C GLN A 81 -0.83 -0.13 10.01
N GLN A 82 -1.81 -0.60 9.27
CA GLN A 82 -1.75 -1.81 8.46
C GLN A 82 -1.04 -1.52 7.15
N ILE A 83 -1.24 -0.32 6.58
CA ILE A 83 -0.42 0.20 5.48
C ILE A 83 1.05 0.33 5.93
N ALA A 84 1.32 0.92 7.10
CA ALA A 84 2.68 1.03 7.62
C ALA A 84 3.35 -0.35 7.82
N ARG A 85 2.61 -1.32 8.38
CA ARG A 85 3.08 -2.70 8.55
C ARG A 85 3.31 -3.41 7.22
N PHE A 86 2.42 -3.20 6.24
CA PHE A 86 2.62 -3.72 4.89
C PHE A 86 3.92 -3.19 4.29
N PHE A 87 4.15 -1.87 4.33
CA PHE A 87 5.37 -1.26 3.81
C PHE A 87 6.63 -1.80 4.49
N ALA A 88 6.59 -2.02 5.81
CA ALA A 88 7.70 -2.63 6.55
C ALA A 88 8.01 -4.09 6.15
N THR A 89 7.10 -4.77 5.43
CA THR A 89 7.34 -6.13 4.91
C THR A 89 7.99 -6.15 3.53
N LEU A 90 8.06 -5.00 2.86
CA LEU A 90 8.57 -4.90 1.49
C LEU A 90 10.09 -4.72 1.50
N PRO A 91 10.80 -5.28 0.50
CA PRO A 91 12.23 -5.04 0.37
C PRO A 91 12.47 -3.58 -0.03
N PRO A 92 13.36 -2.84 0.65
CA PRO A 92 13.65 -1.45 0.30
C PRO A 92 14.28 -1.36 -1.09
N ALA A 93 14.03 -0.24 -1.78
CA ALA A 93 14.78 0.12 -2.97
C ALA A 93 16.25 0.43 -2.60
N ALA A 94 17.20 0.16 -3.50
CA ALA A 94 18.64 0.31 -3.25
C ALA A 94 19.06 1.75 -2.87
N SER A 95 18.23 2.75 -3.14
CA SER A 95 18.43 4.17 -2.74
C SER A 95 17.89 4.52 -1.35
N GLN A 96 17.35 3.56 -0.57
CA GLN A 96 16.95 3.75 0.83
C GLN A 96 18.05 3.36 1.85
N ALA A 97 19.31 3.24 1.42
CA ALA A 97 20.42 3.26 2.37
C ALA A 97 20.50 4.66 3.00
N ALA A 98 20.32 4.72 4.32
CA ALA A 98 20.04 5.91 5.14
C ALA A 98 21.06 7.08 5.00
N PRO A 99 20.69 8.31 5.40
CA PRO A 99 21.68 9.28 5.90
C PRO A 99 22.34 8.81 7.21
#